data_AF-A0A933IJA2-F1
#
_entry.id   AF-A0A933IJA2-F1
#
_cell.length_a   1.000
_cell.length_b   1.000
_cell.length_c   1.000
_cell.angle_alpha   90.00
_cell.angle_beta   90.00
_cell.angle_gamma   90.00
#
_symmetry.space_group_name_H-M   'P 1'
#
loop_
_entity.id
_entity.type
_entity.pdbx_description
1 polymer ?
#
loop_
_entity_poly.entity_id
_entity_poly.type
_entity_poly.pdbx_seq_one_letter_code
_entity_poly.pdbx_strand_id
1 'polypeptide(L)' 'MRRDVAAGSLAVGVVAVCFIVRSVVQAAMALGQEIPVIPGLFSLRYVRNPGAAFGLFAAAPAKFRLPFFLGMSYRIR' A
#
# COMPACT_ATOMS: atom_id res chain seq x y z
N MET A 1 -17.50 8.58 -21.81
CA MET A 1 -16.27 8.32 -22.58
C MET A 1 -15.08 9.19 -22.16
N ARG A 2 -15.09 10.53 -22.29
CA ARG A 2 -13.92 11.38 -21.91
C ARG A 2 -13.59 11.35 -20.41
N ARG A 3 -14.60 11.30 -19.53
CA ARG A 3 -14.41 11.19 -18.07
C ARG A 3 -13.84 9.84 -17.66
N ASP A 4 -14.24 8.76 -18.34
CA ASP A 4 -13.77 7.40 -18.06
C ASP A 4 -12.30 7.23 -18.44
N VAL A 5 -11.89 7.82 -19.58
CA VAL A 5 -10.49 7.85 -20.01
C VAL A 5 -9.63 8.69 -19.06
N ALA A 6 -10.13 9.84 -18.60
CA ALA A 6 -9.42 10.68 -17.63
C ALA A 6 -9.28 10.01 -16.25
N ALA A 7 -10.32 9.30 -15.80
CA ALA A 7 -10.26 8.52 -14.56
C ALA A 7 -9.29 7.34 -14.69
N GLY A 8 -9.28 6.65 -15.83
CA GLY A 8 -8.35 5.57 -16.13
C GLY A 8 -6.89 6.04 -16.13
N SER A 9 -6.59 7.17 -16.80
CA SER A 9 -5.23 7.70 -16.84
C SER A 9 -4.74 8.17 -15.46
N LEU A 10 -5.62 8.79 -14.66
CA LEU A 10 -5.32 9.14 -13.28
C LEU A 10 -5.00 7.90 -12.45
N ALA A 11 -5.81 6.84 -12.52
CA ALA A 11 -5.60 5.60 -11.78
C ALA A 11 -4.25 4.96 -12.15
N VAL A 12 -3.91 4.91 -13.44
CA VAL A 12 -2.61 4.41 -13.92
C VAL A 12 -1.47 5.24 -13.37
N GLY A 13 -1.58 6.57 -13.43
CA GLY A 13 -0.57 7.48 -12.88
C GLY A 13 -0.34 7.26 -11.37
N VAL A 14 -1.42 7.14 -10.60
CA VAL A 14 -1.36 6.86 -9.16
C VAL A 14 -0.67 5.53 -8.87
N VAL A 15 -1.02 4.47 -9.60
CA VAL A 15 -0.39 3.14 -9.43
C VAL A 15 1.10 3.20 -9.79
N ALA A 16 1.46 3.88 -10.87
CA ALA A 16 2.86 4.03 -11.30
C ALA A 16 3.70 4.74 -10.24
N VAL A 17 3.23 5.90 -9.74
CA VAL A 17 3.90 6.65 -8.67
C VAL A 17 4.03 5.79 -7.41
N CYS A 18 2.97 5.08 -7.02
CA CYS A 18 2.99 4.21 -5.85
C CYS A 18 4.03 3.08 -5.98
N PHE A 19 4.12 2.46 -7.15
CA PHE A 19 5.12 1.43 -7.42
C PHE A 19 6.55 1.96 -7.38
N ILE A 20 6.80 3.14 -7.95
CA ILE A 20 8.11 3.80 -7.92
C ILE A 20 8.53 4.09 -6.48
N VAL A 21 7.66 4.74 -5.70
CA VAL A 21 7.96 5.07 -4.29
C VAL A 21 8.26 3.80 -3.50
N ARG A 22 7.43 2.76 -3.65
CA ARG A 22 7.63 1.47 -3.00
C ARG A 22 8.98 0.83 -3.37
N SER A 23 9.42 0.98 -4.61
CA SER A 23 10.69 0.44 -5.11
C SER A 23 11.88 1.20 -4.55
N VAL A 24 11.80 2.54 -4.51
CA VAL A 24 12.82 3.41 -3.91
C VAL A 24 12.99 3.09 -2.42
N VAL A 25 11.88 2.99 -1.67
CA VAL A 25 11.94 2.65 -0.23
C VAL A 25 12.58 1.28 0.01
N GLN A 26 12.27 0.28 -0.82
CA GLN A 26 12.86 -1.06 -0.70
C GLN A 26 14.36 -1.10 -1.00
N ALA A 27 14.84 -0.23 -1.89
CA ALA A 27 16.25 -0.15 -2.26
C ALA A 27 17.06 0.71 -1.28
N ALA A 28 16.46 1.77 -0.73
CA ALA A 28 17.16 2.78 0.05
C ALA A 28 17.01 2.65 1.57
N MET A 29 16.04 1.88 2.07
CA MET A 29 15.76 1.75 3.51
C MET A 29 15.84 0.30 3.99
N ALA A 30 16.39 0.11 5.19
CA ALA A 30 16.29 -1.15 5.92
C ALA A 30 14.91 -1.32 6.55
N LEU A 31 14.46 -2.58 6.73
CA LEU A 31 13.17 -2.85 7.37
C LEU A 31 13.18 -2.32 8.82
N GLY A 32 12.16 -1.55 9.18
CA GLY A 32 12.05 -0.90 10.49
C GLY A 32 12.81 0.42 10.63
N GLN A 33 13.59 0.82 9.61
CA GLN A 33 14.29 2.10 9.59
C GLN A 33 13.30 3.26 9.61
N GLU A 34 13.64 4.29 10.38
CA GLU A 34 12.92 5.56 10.47
C GLU A 34 13.84 6.71 10.04
N ILE A 35 13.34 7.55 9.13
CA ILE A 35 14.02 8.77 8.68
C ILE A 35 13.11 9.95 9.03
N PRO A 36 13.49 10.82 10.00
CA PRO A 36 12.71 12.01 10.30
C PRO A 36 12.81 13.01 9.15
N VAL A 37 11.66 13.49 8.67
CA VAL A 37 11.57 14.53 7.63
C VAL A 37 11.26 15.88 8.28
N ILE A 38 10.31 15.90 9.22
CA ILE A 38 10.04 17.03 10.11
C ILE A 38 10.21 16.52 11.54
N PRO A 39 11.29 16.91 12.24
CA PRO A 39 11.57 16.43 13.59
C PRO A 39 10.37 16.63 14.52
N GLY A 40 9.95 15.56 15.20
CA GLY A 40 8.82 15.58 16.15
C GLY A 40 7.41 15.57 15.53
N LEU A 41 7.27 15.62 14.20
CA LEU A 41 5.96 15.63 13.53
C LEU A 41 5.83 14.54 12.46
N PHE A 42 6.84 14.36 11.60
CA PHE A 42 6.73 13.49 10.44
C PHE A 42 8.03 12.72 10.17
N SER A 43 7.90 11.40 10.05
CA SER A 43 8.98 10.49 9.70
C SER A 43 8.54 9.47 8.66
N LEU A 44 9.48 9.08 7.81
CA LEU A 44 9.34 7.97 6.89
C LEU A 44 9.79 6.70 7.61
N ARG A 45 8.88 5.74 7.76
CA ARG A 45 9.17 4.45 8.39
C ARG A 45 8.90 3.31 7.42
N TYR A 46 9.92 2.49 7.17
CA TYR A 46 9.75 1.34 6.29
C TYR A 46 9.18 0.15 7.08
N VAL A 47 7.87 -0.08 6.90
CA VAL A 47 7.15 -1.20 7.50
C VAL A 47 6.58 -2.09 6.40
N ARG A 48 6.68 -3.41 6.58
CA ARG A 48 5.95 -4.39 5.76
C ARG A 48 4.69 -4.77 6.50
N ASN A 49 3.52 -4.42 5.95
CA ASN A 49 2.24 -4.85 6.50
C ASN A 49 1.78 -6.14 5.79
N PRO A 50 1.92 -7.33 6.40
CA PRO A 50 1.43 -8.56 5.80
C PRO A 50 -0.09 -8.66 5.85
N GLY A 51 -0.76 -8.00 6.81
CA GLY A 51 -2.21 -8.00 6.99
C GLY A 51 -2.92 -6.82 6.34
N ALA A 52 -4.20 -6.63 6.65
CA ALA A 52 -4.94 -5.42 6.29
C ALA A 52 -4.58 -4.24 7.20
N ALA A 53 -5.34 -3.14 7.12
CA ALA A 53 -5.17 -1.99 8.00
C ALA A 53 -5.08 -2.43 9.49
N PHE A 54 -4.21 -1.77 10.25
CA PHE A 54 -3.94 -2.06 11.67
C PHE A 54 -3.43 -3.48 11.97
N GLY A 55 -2.84 -4.17 10.99
CA GLY A 55 -2.32 -5.52 11.18
C GLY A 55 -3.43 -6.58 11.32
N LEU A 56 -4.65 -6.26 10.91
CA LEU A 56 -5.76 -7.22 10.92
C LEU A 56 -5.38 -8.44 10.07
N PHE A 57 -5.49 -9.63 10.67
CA PHE A 57 -5.07 -10.91 10.10
C PHE A 57 -3.58 -10.98 9.72
N ALA A 58 -2.69 -10.18 10.33
CA ALA A 58 -1.25 -10.23 10.04
C ALA A 58 -0.63 -11.63 10.28
N ALA A 59 -1.08 -12.32 11.34
CA ALA A 59 -0.62 -13.68 11.68
C ALA A 59 -1.35 -14.81 10.93
N ALA A 60 -2.40 -14.50 10.18
CA ALA A 60 -3.16 -15.53 9.48
C ALA A 60 -2.41 -16.02 8.22
N PRO A 61 -2.54 -17.32 7.85
CA PRO A 61 -1.93 -17.84 6.63
C PRO A 61 -2.42 -17.11 5.38
N ALA A 62 -1.53 -16.92 4.39
CA ALA A 62 -1.87 -16.27 3.13
C ALA A 62 -3.08 -16.94 2.43
N LYS A 63 -3.17 -18.27 2.53
CA LYS A 63 -4.28 -19.09 2.00
C LYS A 63 -5.65 -18.71 2.55
N PHE A 64 -5.72 -18.14 3.75
CA PHE A 64 -6.96 -17.64 4.35
C PHE A 64 -7.20 -16.16 4.03
N ARG A 65 -6.17 -15.33 4.13
CA ARG A 65 -6.32 -13.86 3.98
C ARG A 65 -6.72 -13.42 2.59
N LEU A 66 -6.09 -14.00 1.56
CA LEU A 66 -6.33 -13.63 0.17
C LEU A 66 -7.81 -13.81 -0.23
N PRO A 67 -8.42 -15.00 -0.06
CA PRO A 67 -9.84 -15.16 -0.38
C PRO A 67 -10.75 -14.33 0.52
N PHE A 68 -10.41 -14.15 1.80
CA PHE A 68 -11.18 -13.29 2.72
C PHE A 68 -11.27 -11.84 2.22
N PHE A 69 -10.13 -11.21 1.91
CA PHE A 69 -10.11 -9.81 1.47
C PHE A 69 -10.70 -9.62 0.07
N LEU A 70 -10.46 -10.56 -0.85
CA LEU A 70 -11.11 -10.53 -2.18
C LEU A 70 -12.63 -10.65 -2.05
N GLY A 71 -13.11 -11.53 -1.18
CA GLY A 71 -14.54 -11.68 -0.89
C GLY A 71 -15.17 -10.43 -0.30
N MET A 72 -14.51 -9.74 0.63
CA MET A 72 -15.00 -8.47 1.18
C MET A 72 -15.09 -7.37 0.12
N SER A 73 -14.07 -7.26 -0.75
CA SER A 73 -14.04 -6.25 -1.81
C SER A 73 -15.14 -6.47 -2.86
N TYR A 74 -15.57 -7.70 -3.08
CA TYR A 74 -16.59 -8.03 -4.10
C TYR A 74 -17.96 -7.40 -3.82
N ARG A 75 -18.26 -7.09 -2.55
CA ARG A 75 -19.55 -6.48 -2.16
C ARG A 75 -19.54 -4.95 -2.15
N ILE A 76 -18.40 -4.33 -2.43
CA ILE A 76 -18.25 -2.88 -2.50
C ILE A 76 -18.33 -2.48 -3.98
N ARG A 77 -19.56 -2.38 -4.49
CA ARG A 77 -19.88 -1.70 -5.74
C ARG A 77 -20.87 -0.59 -5.45
#